data_AF-A0A090W636-F1
#
_entry.id   AF-A0A090W636-F1
#
_cell.length_a   1.000
_cell.length_b   1.000
_cell.length_c   1.000
_cell.angle_alpha   90.00
_cell.angle_beta   90.00
_cell.angle_gamma   90.00
#
_symmetry.space_group_name_H-M   'P 1'
#
loop_
_entity.id
_entity.type
_entity.pdbx_description
1 polymer ?
#
loop_
_entity_poly.entity_id
_entity_poly.type
_entity_poly.pdbx_seq_one_letter_code
_entity_poly.pdbx_strand_id
1 'polypeptide(L)'
;MFIFGIAVMVKLANIQFVQGDEYRAKASERIVKDFVIPANRGNVYSVNGNLLATSIPKYDIRFDALTPTSSIFEENLKTLCDSLAKFPGRKTSSQYQRLIRKARANKNRYLLLAKNLGYLEYMRMRTFPMLKLSPFKGGLIVEQKTKREHPMGGIAQRTIGYERIDEEGNVTRPGLDGAFGVKYLRGTDGKHAKQQIGKNQWKPIVDYNKIEPKDGLDVYTTIDVNIQDIAHHALLKQLEYYEAEHGCVVVMEVETGEIRAISNLGRTEKGTYYERLNYAVGESHEPGSTFKVMALMAALEDKVVDTATIVDTKKGVKTFYRRKIYDSHHGAMVKFL
;
A
#
# COMPACT_ATOMS: atom_id res chain seq x y z
N MET A 1 -11.96 -64.44 22.92
CA MET A 1 -10.85 -63.78 22.19
C MET A 1 -10.94 -63.93 20.67
N PHE A 2 -11.25 -65.11 20.13
CA PHE A 2 -11.28 -65.35 18.68
C PHE A 2 -12.33 -64.53 17.91
N ILE A 3 -13.55 -64.44 18.46
CA ILE A 3 -14.66 -63.64 17.88
C ILE A 3 -14.31 -62.15 17.79
N PHE A 4 -13.61 -61.64 18.80
CA PHE A 4 -13.15 -60.25 18.82
C PHE A 4 -12.09 -60.00 17.74
N GLY A 5 -11.16 -60.93 17.53
CA GLY A 5 -10.18 -60.85 16.43
C GLY A 5 -10.83 -60.84 15.04
N ILE A 6 -11.87 -61.66 14.84
CA ILE A 6 -12.64 -61.67 13.59
C ILE A 6 -13.37 -60.34 13.39
N ALA A 7 -14.01 -59.79 14.43
CA ALA A 7 -14.68 -58.49 14.35
C ALA A 7 -13.72 -57.34 13.99
N VAL A 8 -12.50 -57.36 14.52
CA VAL A 8 -11.44 -56.38 14.18
C VAL A 8 -11.01 -56.54 12.72
N MET A 9 -10.79 -57.77 12.23
CA MET A 9 -10.44 -58.02 10.82
C MET A 9 -11.52 -57.55 9.85
N VAL A 10 -12.80 -57.82 10.15
CA VAL A 10 -13.94 -57.35 9.35
C VAL A 10 -14.00 -55.83 9.35
N LYS A 11 -13.77 -55.18 10.50
CA LYS A 11 -13.76 -53.71 10.57
C LYS A 11 -12.59 -53.10 9.79
N LEU A 12 -11.41 -53.74 9.83
CA LEU A 12 -10.22 -53.34 9.07
C LEU A 12 -10.46 -53.43 7.56
N ALA A 13 -11.01 -54.56 7.09
CA ALA A 13 -11.37 -54.75 5.69
C ALA A 13 -12.43 -53.73 5.24
N ASN A 14 -13.43 -53.45 6.07
CA ASN A 14 -14.45 -52.44 5.78
C ASN A 14 -13.82 -51.03 5.65
N ILE A 15 -12.92 -50.66 6.57
CA ILE A 15 -12.21 -49.37 6.50
C ILE A 15 -11.32 -49.28 5.24
N GLN A 16 -10.65 -50.37 4.85
CA GLN A 16 -9.65 -50.34 3.78
C GLN A 16 -10.25 -50.45 2.37
N PHE A 17 -11.35 -51.21 2.22
CA PHE A 17 -11.99 -51.48 0.92
C PHE A 17 -13.30 -50.70 0.69
N VAL A 18 -14.10 -50.45 1.72
CA VAL A 18 -15.40 -49.73 1.57
C VAL A 18 -15.22 -48.23 1.81
N GLN A 19 -14.48 -47.86 2.86
CA GLN A 19 -14.25 -46.46 3.24
C GLN A 19 -12.87 -45.94 2.80
N GLY A 20 -12.07 -46.77 2.13
CA GLY A 20 -10.66 -46.49 1.84
C GLY A 20 -10.47 -45.27 0.96
N ASP A 21 -11.31 -45.10 -0.06
CA ASP A 21 -11.22 -43.96 -0.99
C ASP A 21 -11.63 -42.64 -0.33
N GLU A 22 -12.66 -42.67 0.53
CA GLU A 22 -13.08 -41.51 1.31
C GLU A 22 -11.98 -41.07 2.30
N TYR A 23 -11.36 -42.02 3.00
CA TYR A 23 -10.26 -41.73 3.92
C TYR A 23 -8.97 -41.32 3.20
N ARG A 24 -8.67 -41.88 2.02
CA ARG A 24 -7.54 -41.45 1.17
C ARG A 24 -7.76 -40.02 0.65
N ALA A 25 -8.97 -39.67 0.22
CA ALA A 25 -9.31 -38.32 -0.21
C ALA A 25 -9.15 -37.31 0.96
N LYS A 26 -9.75 -37.59 2.12
CA LYS A 26 -9.60 -36.75 3.33
C LYS A 26 -8.16 -36.65 3.82
N ALA A 27 -7.36 -37.71 3.66
CA ALA A 27 -5.93 -37.68 3.94
C ALA A 27 -5.19 -36.77 2.95
N SER A 28 -5.46 -36.89 1.64
CA SER A 28 -4.82 -36.03 0.63
C SER A 28 -5.12 -34.54 0.82
N GLU A 29 -6.35 -34.16 1.19
CA GLU A 29 -6.71 -32.76 1.51
C GLU A 29 -6.07 -32.23 2.79
N ARG A 30 -5.85 -33.08 3.79
CA ARG A 30 -5.14 -32.71 5.02
C ARG A 30 -3.64 -32.61 4.80
N ILE A 31 -3.12 -33.44 3.92
CA ILE A 31 -1.70 -33.57 3.62
C ILE A 31 -1.26 -32.49 2.64
N VAL A 32 -2.08 -32.11 1.65
CA VAL A 32 -1.73 -31.15 0.59
C VAL A 32 -2.55 -29.87 0.71
N LYS A 33 -1.87 -28.71 0.79
CA LYS A 33 -2.52 -27.40 0.75
C LYS A 33 -1.95 -26.52 -0.35
N ASP A 34 -2.82 -25.77 -1.00
CA ASP A 34 -2.44 -24.69 -1.91
C ASP A 34 -2.01 -23.47 -1.09
N PHE A 35 -0.82 -22.95 -1.39
CA PHE A 35 -0.30 -21.70 -0.88
C PHE A 35 -0.34 -20.65 -1.99
N VAL A 36 -0.82 -19.45 -1.67
CA VAL A 36 -0.87 -18.32 -2.61
C VAL A 36 0.54 -17.79 -2.82
N ILE A 37 0.91 -17.60 -4.09
CA ILE A 37 2.10 -16.83 -4.46
C ILE A 37 1.59 -15.46 -4.92
N PRO A 38 1.81 -14.39 -4.13
CA PRO A 38 1.32 -13.08 -4.49
C PRO A 38 1.99 -12.59 -5.77
N ALA A 39 1.21 -12.06 -6.71
CA ALA A 39 1.73 -11.36 -7.87
C ALA A 39 2.36 -10.01 -7.45
N ASN A 40 3.38 -9.58 -8.18
CA ASN A 40 3.85 -8.21 -7.99
C ASN A 40 2.86 -7.25 -8.60
N ARG A 41 2.46 -6.25 -7.82
CA ARG A 41 1.60 -5.18 -8.32
C ARG A 41 2.44 -4.24 -9.18
N GLY A 42 1.97 -3.94 -10.39
CA GLY A 42 2.63 -3.06 -11.36
C GLY A 42 2.91 -1.67 -10.83
N ASN A 43 3.93 -1.03 -11.34
CA ASN A 43 4.40 0.30 -10.95
C ASN A 43 3.48 1.40 -11.47
N VAL A 44 3.53 2.56 -10.81
CA VAL A 44 2.93 3.80 -11.31
C VAL A 44 4.07 4.76 -11.61
N TYR A 45 4.12 5.24 -12.84
CA TYR A 45 5.15 6.14 -13.35
C TYR A 45 4.61 7.55 -13.60
N SER A 46 5.47 8.54 -13.39
CA SER A 46 5.27 9.91 -13.86
C SER A 46 5.45 9.99 -15.38
N VAL A 47 5.13 11.14 -15.98
CA VAL A 47 5.34 11.37 -17.43
C VAL A 47 6.81 11.20 -17.84
N ASN A 48 7.74 11.64 -16.99
CA ASN A 48 9.20 11.48 -17.21
C ASN A 48 9.76 10.10 -16.79
N GLY A 49 8.90 9.12 -16.45
CA GLY A 49 9.34 7.78 -16.05
C GLY A 49 9.84 7.62 -14.60
N ASN A 50 9.63 8.62 -13.74
CA ASN A 50 9.94 8.49 -12.30
C ASN A 50 8.90 7.61 -11.60
N LEU A 51 9.33 6.83 -10.60
CA LEU A 51 8.42 5.99 -9.81
C LEU A 51 7.59 6.83 -8.83
N LEU A 52 6.26 6.75 -8.97
CA LEU A 52 5.27 7.33 -8.06
C LEU A 52 4.77 6.30 -7.05
N ALA A 53 4.61 5.04 -7.48
CA ALA A 53 4.35 3.91 -6.60
C ALA A 53 5.03 2.65 -7.15
N THR A 54 5.61 1.85 -6.26
CA THR A 54 6.27 0.60 -6.63
C THR A 54 6.06 -0.46 -5.56
N SER A 55 6.15 -1.72 -5.96
CA SER A 55 6.01 -2.86 -5.07
C SER A 55 7.39 -3.44 -4.77
N ILE A 56 7.89 -3.27 -3.55
CA ILE A 56 9.18 -3.82 -3.17
C ILE A 56 9.05 -5.02 -2.22
N PRO A 57 9.91 -6.04 -2.36
CA PRO A 57 9.97 -7.13 -1.40
C PRO A 57 10.56 -6.62 -0.08
N LYS A 58 9.83 -6.87 1.00
CA LYS A 58 10.24 -6.66 2.38
C LYS A 58 10.35 -8.00 3.09
N TYR A 59 11.30 -8.12 4.00
CA TYR A 59 11.58 -9.37 4.69
C TYR A 59 11.36 -9.23 6.19
N ASP A 60 10.55 -10.13 6.76
CA ASP A 60 10.47 -10.34 8.20
C ASP A 60 11.33 -11.55 8.56
N ILE A 61 12.22 -11.37 9.53
CA ILE A 61 13.11 -12.42 10.01
C ILE A 61 12.55 -12.96 11.31
N ARG A 62 12.17 -14.24 11.25
CA ARG A 62 11.69 -15.03 12.37
C ARG A 62 12.71 -16.11 12.73
N PHE A 63 12.59 -16.61 13.95
CA PHE A 63 13.53 -17.56 14.52
C PHE A 63 12.80 -18.68 15.25
N ASP A 64 13.12 -19.92 14.87
CA ASP A 64 12.73 -21.12 15.62
C ASP A 64 13.76 -21.40 16.71
N ALA A 65 13.39 -21.06 17.95
CA ALA A 65 14.26 -21.22 19.09
C ALA A 65 14.51 -22.67 19.51
N LEU A 66 13.81 -23.65 18.92
CA LEU A 66 13.98 -25.09 19.20
C LEU A 66 14.76 -25.84 18.12
N THR A 67 14.90 -25.26 16.92
CA THR A 67 15.62 -25.92 15.82
C THR A 67 17.11 -26.09 16.12
N PRO A 68 17.85 -25.08 16.63
CA PRO A 68 19.24 -25.27 17.03
C PRO A 68 19.37 -26.24 18.21
N THR A 69 20.31 -27.18 18.10
CA THR A 69 20.69 -28.04 19.23
C THR A 69 21.24 -27.18 20.38
N SER A 70 21.20 -27.71 21.61
CA SER A 70 21.66 -26.93 22.77
C SER A 70 23.12 -26.48 22.66
N SER A 71 23.99 -27.30 22.07
CA SER A 71 25.38 -26.94 21.80
C SER A 71 25.49 -25.77 20.81
N ILE A 72 24.85 -25.87 19.64
CA ILE A 72 24.86 -24.80 18.62
C ILE A 72 24.29 -23.50 19.19
N PHE A 73 23.20 -23.61 19.96
CA PHE A 73 22.52 -22.48 20.58
C PHE A 73 23.44 -21.73 21.55
N GLU A 74 24.02 -22.41 22.53
CA GLU A 74 24.87 -21.76 23.54
C GLU A 74 26.16 -21.19 22.94
N GLU A 75 26.76 -21.89 21.97
CA GLU A 75 27.98 -21.43 21.28
C GLU A 75 27.74 -20.14 20.48
N ASN A 76 26.61 -20.04 19.78
CA ASN A 76 26.38 -18.96 18.81
C ASN A 76 25.46 -17.84 19.34
N LEU A 77 24.80 -18.01 20.49
CA LEU A 77 23.82 -17.04 20.98
C LEU A 77 24.42 -15.66 21.20
N LYS A 78 25.56 -15.59 21.91
CA LYS A 78 26.20 -14.30 22.23
C LYS A 78 26.58 -13.53 20.96
N THR A 79 27.26 -14.19 20.03
CA THR A 79 27.74 -13.59 18.78
C THR A 79 26.61 -13.23 17.81
N LEU A 80 25.52 -14.01 17.79
CA LEU A 80 24.29 -13.65 17.10
C LEU A 80 23.70 -12.35 17.69
N CYS A 81 23.53 -12.29 19.01
CA CYS A 81 22.95 -11.12 19.67
C CYS A 81 23.82 -9.87 19.52
N ASP A 82 25.15 -10.02 19.53
CA ASP A 82 26.09 -8.93 19.26
C ASP A 82 25.96 -8.42 17.82
N SER A 83 25.73 -9.31 16.86
CA SER A 83 25.49 -8.94 15.46
C SER A 83 24.13 -8.26 15.27
N LEU A 84 23.08 -8.76 15.93
CA LEU A 84 21.74 -8.17 15.92
C LEU A 84 21.72 -6.75 16.53
N ALA A 85 22.51 -6.51 17.57
CA ALA A 85 22.61 -5.21 18.23
C ALA A 85 23.26 -4.13 17.35
N LYS A 86 23.98 -4.50 16.28
CA LYS A 86 24.57 -3.56 15.31
C LYS A 86 23.56 -2.96 14.33
N PHE A 87 22.29 -3.38 14.37
CA PHE A 87 21.24 -2.73 13.60
C PHE A 87 20.68 -1.52 14.37
N PRO A 88 20.75 -0.30 13.80
CA PRO A 88 20.31 0.92 14.47
C PRO A 88 18.81 0.88 14.82
N GLY A 89 18.45 1.50 15.96
CA GLY A 89 17.06 1.59 16.44
C GLY A 89 16.51 0.30 17.05
N ARG A 90 17.35 -0.67 17.41
CA ARG A 90 16.93 -1.97 17.97
C ARG A 90 17.42 -2.21 19.40
N LYS A 91 17.20 -3.44 19.87
CA LYS A 91 17.54 -3.93 21.21
C LYS A 91 19.05 -4.11 21.36
N THR A 92 19.54 -3.97 22.59
CA THR A 92 20.94 -4.30 22.94
C THR A 92 21.20 -5.80 22.87
N SER A 93 22.47 -6.22 22.82
CA SER A 93 22.84 -7.64 22.79
C SER A 93 22.23 -8.41 23.98
N SER A 94 22.35 -7.86 25.20
CA SER A 94 21.76 -8.47 26.40
C SER A 94 20.24 -8.62 26.32
N GLN A 95 19.54 -7.60 25.77
CA GLN A 95 18.10 -7.68 25.57
C GLN A 95 17.72 -8.77 24.55
N TYR A 96 18.49 -8.94 23.47
CA TYR A 96 18.29 -10.02 22.51
C TYR A 96 18.56 -11.40 23.12
N GLN A 97 19.62 -11.56 23.92
CA GLN A 97 19.90 -12.83 24.60
C GLN A 97 18.74 -13.23 25.52
N ARG A 98 18.23 -12.29 26.33
CA ARG A 98 17.07 -12.53 27.20
C ARG A 98 15.83 -12.91 26.38
N LEU A 99 15.58 -12.20 25.28
CA LEU A 99 14.45 -12.47 24.38
C LEU A 99 14.51 -13.89 23.78
N ILE A 100 15.66 -14.26 23.23
CA ILE A 100 15.86 -15.54 22.54
C ILE A 100 15.88 -16.70 23.55
N ARG A 101 16.51 -16.56 24.72
CA ARG A 101 16.45 -17.56 25.81
C ARG A 101 15.02 -17.76 26.30
N LYS A 102 14.26 -16.67 26.51
CA LYS A 102 12.84 -16.76 26.88
C LYS A 102 12.02 -17.47 25.80
N ALA A 103 12.27 -17.19 24.53
CA ALA A 103 11.62 -17.88 23.43
C ALA A 103 11.93 -19.39 23.43
N ARG A 104 13.19 -19.79 23.66
CA ARG A 104 13.58 -21.20 23.78
C ARG A 104 12.90 -21.89 24.96
N ALA A 105 12.91 -21.26 26.15
CA ALA A 105 12.27 -21.79 27.35
C ALA A 105 10.75 -21.98 27.16
N ASN A 106 10.10 -21.03 26.50
CA ASN A 106 8.67 -21.07 26.19
C ASN A 106 8.35 -21.91 24.94
N LYS A 107 9.32 -22.64 24.37
CA LYS A 107 9.15 -23.46 23.16
C LYS A 107 8.60 -22.67 21.95
N ASN A 108 8.89 -21.37 21.88
CA ASN A 108 8.47 -20.50 20.79
C ASN A 108 9.31 -20.77 19.53
N ARG A 109 8.67 -21.35 18.52
CA ARG A 109 9.29 -21.67 17.23
C ARG A 109 9.20 -20.54 16.19
N TYR A 110 8.72 -19.38 16.60
CA TYR A 110 8.31 -18.32 15.69
C TYR A 110 8.53 -16.92 16.26
N LEU A 111 9.71 -16.71 16.83
CA LEU A 111 10.11 -15.43 17.41
C LEU A 111 10.43 -14.42 16.30
N LEU A 112 9.81 -13.24 16.33
CA LEU A 112 10.18 -12.14 15.45
C LEU A 112 11.50 -11.48 15.91
N LEU A 113 12.53 -11.50 15.05
CA LEU A 113 13.80 -10.83 15.30
C LEU A 113 13.88 -9.45 14.65
N ALA A 114 13.36 -9.33 13.43
CA ALA A 114 13.33 -8.09 12.66
C ALA A 114 12.14 -8.10 11.68
N LYS A 115 11.61 -6.91 11.38
CA LYS A 115 10.44 -6.72 10.51
C LYS A 115 10.78 -5.68 9.43
N ASN A 116 10.16 -5.81 8.26
CA ASN A 116 10.18 -4.81 7.18
C ASN A 116 11.59 -4.46 6.66
N LEU A 117 12.47 -5.47 6.56
CA LEU A 117 13.84 -5.29 6.06
C LEU A 117 13.87 -5.11 4.54
N GLY A 118 14.77 -4.25 4.05
CA GLY A 118 15.19 -4.28 2.66
C GLY A 118 16.05 -5.51 2.33
N TYR A 119 16.26 -5.76 1.04
CA TYR A 119 17.03 -6.94 0.59
C TYR A 119 18.47 -6.97 1.13
N LEU A 120 19.17 -5.83 1.14
CA LEU A 120 20.55 -5.75 1.65
C LEU A 120 20.63 -6.05 3.15
N GLU A 121 19.66 -5.57 3.93
CA GLU A 121 19.59 -5.84 5.37
C GLU A 121 19.27 -7.31 5.64
N TYR A 122 18.34 -7.89 4.87
CA TYR A 122 18.04 -9.32 4.89
C TYR A 122 19.30 -10.15 4.62
N MET A 123 20.02 -9.84 3.54
CA MET A 123 21.24 -10.55 3.16
C MET A 123 22.31 -10.44 4.24
N ARG A 124 22.45 -9.27 4.86
CA ARG A 124 23.33 -9.08 6.02
C ARG A 124 22.90 -9.94 7.21
N MET A 125 21.61 -10.02 7.55
CA MET A 125 21.14 -10.88 8.65
C MET A 125 21.37 -12.36 8.37
N ARG A 126 21.30 -12.78 7.11
CA ARG A 126 21.57 -14.17 6.71
C ARG A 126 23.02 -14.58 6.95
N THR A 127 23.97 -13.65 7.07
CA THR A 127 25.37 -13.98 7.37
C THR A 127 25.67 -14.10 8.87
N PHE A 128 24.69 -13.82 9.74
CA PHE A 128 24.92 -13.79 11.18
C PHE A 128 25.17 -15.19 11.77
N PRO A 129 25.92 -15.29 12.88
CA PRO A 129 26.10 -16.54 13.62
C PRO A 129 24.74 -17.20 13.91
N MET A 130 24.69 -18.53 13.89
CA MET A 130 23.45 -19.31 13.94
C MET A 130 22.54 -19.17 12.70
N LEU A 131 22.22 -17.95 12.26
CA LEU A 131 21.33 -17.69 11.11
C LEU A 131 21.93 -18.07 9.76
N LYS A 132 23.27 -18.07 9.64
CA LYS A 132 24.00 -18.51 8.44
C LYS A 132 23.98 -20.02 8.23
N LEU A 133 23.64 -20.79 9.27
CA LEU A 133 23.51 -22.24 9.14
C LEU A 133 22.25 -22.56 8.32
N SER A 134 22.18 -23.81 7.80
CA SER A 134 20.97 -24.29 7.14
C SER A 134 19.73 -24.02 8.01
N PRO A 135 18.56 -23.66 7.44
CA PRO A 135 17.33 -23.43 8.21
C PRO A 135 17.01 -24.56 9.20
N PHE A 136 17.36 -25.80 8.87
CA PHE A 136 17.17 -27.00 9.70
C PHE A 136 18.15 -27.15 10.88
N LYS A 137 19.17 -26.30 10.95
CA LYS A 137 20.16 -26.25 12.05
C LYS A 137 20.16 -24.90 12.76
N GLY A 138 20.00 -23.82 12.00
CA GLY A 138 20.10 -22.45 12.46
C GLY A 138 18.79 -21.83 12.91
N GLY A 139 17.64 -22.41 12.55
CA GLY A 139 16.33 -21.90 12.95
C GLY A 139 15.91 -20.60 12.27
N LEU A 140 16.59 -20.17 11.20
CA LEU A 140 16.20 -18.98 10.43
C LEU A 140 14.90 -19.24 9.65
N ILE A 141 13.91 -18.38 9.86
CA ILE A 141 12.66 -18.33 9.09
C ILE A 141 12.57 -16.97 8.43
N VAL A 142 12.38 -16.95 7.11
CA VAL A 142 12.26 -15.72 6.33
C VAL A 142 10.85 -15.65 5.77
N GLU A 143 10.16 -14.56 6.07
CA GLU A 143 8.91 -14.23 5.37
C GLU A 143 9.15 -13.08 4.43
N GLN A 144 8.97 -13.34 3.13
CA GLN A 144 8.91 -12.29 2.14
C GLN A 144 7.48 -11.78 2.04
N LYS A 145 7.31 -10.46 2.08
CA LYS A 145 6.04 -9.77 1.85
C LYS A 145 6.28 -8.65 0.85
N THR A 146 5.35 -8.46 -0.06
CA THR A 146 5.39 -7.33 -0.98
C THR A 146 4.77 -6.12 -0.28
N LYS A 147 5.50 -5.00 -0.24
CA LYS A 147 5.01 -3.74 0.31
C LYS A 147 4.97 -2.69 -0.80
N ARG A 148 3.83 -2.00 -0.91
CA ARG A 148 3.70 -0.83 -1.77
C ARG A 148 4.46 0.33 -1.13
N GLU A 149 5.43 0.89 -1.85
CA GLU A 149 6.19 2.06 -1.45
C GLU A 149 5.89 3.22 -2.40
N HIS A 150 5.95 4.42 -1.84
CA HIS A 150 5.68 5.68 -2.53
C HIS A 150 6.94 6.55 -2.38
N PRO A 151 7.80 6.64 -3.41
CA PRO A 151 9.07 7.37 -3.31
C PRO A 151 8.91 8.84 -2.92
N MET A 152 7.79 9.47 -3.33
CA MET A 152 7.44 10.85 -2.97
C MET A 152 6.78 10.99 -1.58
N GLY A 153 6.70 9.91 -0.81
CA GLY A 153 6.16 9.91 0.55
C GLY A 153 4.70 10.36 0.61
N GLY A 154 4.47 11.51 1.26
CA GLY A 154 3.13 12.09 1.44
C GLY A 154 2.62 12.91 0.24
N ILE A 155 3.50 13.29 -0.69
CA ILE A 155 3.13 14.13 -1.84
C ILE A 155 2.29 13.30 -2.82
N ALA A 156 1.14 13.85 -3.24
CA ALA A 156 0.19 13.19 -4.13
C ALA A 156 -0.30 11.83 -3.62
N GLN A 157 -0.15 11.51 -2.33
CA GLN A 157 -0.41 10.17 -1.80
C GLN A 157 -1.86 9.73 -2.02
N ARG A 158 -2.83 10.65 -1.93
CA ARG A 158 -4.25 10.36 -2.18
C ARG A 158 -4.57 10.21 -3.66
N THR A 159 -3.87 10.95 -4.53
CA THR A 159 -3.99 10.88 -5.99
C THR A 159 -3.39 9.59 -6.52
N ILE A 160 -2.15 9.27 -6.14
CA ILE A 160 -1.48 8.01 -6.50
C ILE A 160 -2.28 6.85 -5.91
N GLY A 161 -2.70 6.99 -4.66
CA GLY A 161 -3.52 6.02 -3.96
C GLY A 161 -2.73 5.10 -3.06
N TYR A 162 -3.46 4.34 -2.25
CA TYR A 162 -2.93 3.36 -1.32
C TYR A 162 -3.97 2.26 -1.10
N GLU A 163 -3.65 1.26 -0.29
CA GLU A 163 -4.64 0.31 0.22
C GLU A 163 -4.61 0.33 1.74
N ARG A 164 -5.77 0.62 2.35
CA ARG A 164 -5.95 0.54 3.80
C ARG A 164 -7.09 -0.42 4.09
N ILE A 165 -6.88 -1.27 5.09
CA ILE A 165 -7.91 -2.12 5.68
C ILE A 165 -8.21 -1.57 7.06
N ASP A 166 -9.47 -1.28 7.37
CA ASP A 166 -9.89 -0.81 8.69
C ASP A 166 -10.12 -1.99 9.67
N GLU A 167 -10.52 -1.69 10.90
CA GLU A 167 -10.76 -2.70 11.95
C GLU A 167 -11.95 -3.63 11.64
N GLU A 168 -12.88 -3.15 10.82
CA GLU A 168 -14.08 -3.87 10.37
C GLU A 168 -13.79 -4.72 9.12
N GLY A 169 -12.61 -4.57 8.52
CA GLY A 169 -12.17 -5.29 7.34
C GLY A 169 -12.55 -4.62 6.01
N ASN A 170 -13.09 -3.40 6.02
CA ASN A 170 -13.36 -2.65 4.79
C ASN A 170 -12.05 -2.20 4.15
N VAL A 171 -11.99 -2.28 2.82
CA VAL A 171 -10.78 -1.95 2.07
C VAL A 171 -10.96 -0.64 1.31
N THR A 172 -10.23 0.39 1.71
CA THR A 172 -10.22 1.71 1.06
C THR A 172 -9.08 1.78 0.05
N ARG A 173 -9.42 2.09 -1.20
CA ARG A 173 -8.50 2.15 -2.34
C ARG A 173 -8.69 3.45 -3.11
N PRO A 174 -8.09 4.54 -2.64
CA PRO A 174 -8.17 5.82 -3.33
C PRO A 174 -7.29 5.88 -4.59
N GLY A 175 -7.52 6.91 -5.40
CA GLY A 175 -6.58 7.34 -6.42
C GLY A 175 -6.42 6.39 -7.60
N LEU A 176 -5.30 6.54 -8.30
CA LEU A 176 -4.94 5.71 -9.46
C LEU A 176 -4.82 4.24 -9.09
N ASP A 177 -4.24 3.93 -7.92
CA ASP A 177 -4.15 2.58 -7.39
C ASP A 177 -5.55 1.96 -7.19
N GLY A 178 -6.56 2.75 -6.81
CA GLY A 178 -7.94 2.30 -6.73
C GLY A 178 -8.57 2.09 -8.10
N ALA A 179 -8.52 3.11 -8.96
CA ALA A 179 -9.17 3.13 -10.26
C ALA A 179 -8.62 2.07 -11.22
N PHE A 180 -7.29 1.90 -11.26
CA PHE A 180 -6.60 0.98 -12.17
C PHE A 180 -6.13 -0.31 -11.47
N GLY A 181 -6.38 -0.41 -10.16
CA GLY A 181 -5.93 -1.51 -9.30
C GLY A 181 -6.34 -2.89 -9.80
N VAL A 182 -7.64 -3.13 -9.85
CA VAL A 182 -8.21 -4.44 -10.17
C VAL A 182 -7.94 -4.83 -11.62
N LYS A 183 -8.05 -3.85 -12.53
CA LYS A 183 -7.99 -4.13 -13.97
C LYS A 183 -6.57 -4.32 -14.48
N TYR A 184 -5.60 -3.57 -13.97
CA TYR A 184 -4.25 -3.52 -14.54
C TYR A 184 -3.16 -3.80 -13.51
N LEU A 185 -3.18 -3.09 -12.37
CA LEU A 185 -2.03 -3.06 -11.47
C LEU A 185 -1.83 -4.34 -10.65
N ARG A 186 -2.87 -5.09 -10.26
CA ARG A 186 -2.73 -6.18 -9.26
C ARG A 186 -2.11 -7.47 -9.81
N GLY A 187 -2.20 -7.70 -11.11
CA GLY A 187 -1.83 -8.99 -11.68
C GLY A 187 -2.77 -10.10 -11.22
N THR A 188 -2.28 -11.35 -11.29
CA THR A 188 -3.03 -12.55 -10.89
C THR A 188 -2.14 -13.44 -10.04
N ASP A 189 -2.57 -13.69 -8.80
CA ASP A 189 -1.81 -14.53 -7.88
C ASP A 189 -1.66 -15.97 -8.39
N GLY A 190 -0.48 -16.52 -8.15
CA GLY A 190 -0.16 -17.92 -8.42
C GLY A 190 -0.59 -18.83 -7.26
N LYS A 191 -0.45 -20.14 -7.48
CA LYS A 191 -0.70 -21.18 -6.47
C LYS A 191 0.42 -22.20 -6.49
N HIS A 192 0.85 -22.62 -5.31
CA HIS A 192 1.85 -23.66 -5.14
C HIS A 192 1.39 -24.70 -4.12
N ALA A 193 1.40 -25.97 -4.52
CA ALA A 193 0.93 -27.06 -3.67
C ALA A 193 2.06 -27.54 -2.75
N LYS A 194 1.83 -27.49 -1.43
CA LYS A 194 2.76 -28.02 -0.43
C LYS A 194 2.12 -29.16 0.36
N GLN A 195 2.92 -30.19 0.61
CA GLN A 195 2.58 -31.33 1.44
C GLN A 195 3.11 -31.17 2.87
N GLN A 196 2.29 -31.49 3.86
CA GLN A 196 2.68 -31.55 5.26
C GLN A 196 3.53 -32.79 5.52
N ILE A 197 4.74 -32.61 6.04
CA ILE A 197 5.69 -33.71 6.34
C ILE A 197 5.70 -34.08 7.84
N GLY A 198 4.84 -33.43 8.64
CA GLY A 198 4.76 -33.58 10.10
C GLY A 198 5.22 -32.33 10.87
N LYS A 199 4.86 -32.23 12.17
CA LYS A 199 5.21 -31.10 13.08
C LYS A 199 4.97 -29.69 12.49
N ASN A 200 3.85 -29.49 11.77
CA ASN A 200 3.49 -28.23 11.08
C ASN A 200 4.48 -27.76 9.99
N GLN A 201 5.29 -28.66 9.44
CA GLN A 201 6.21 -28.35 8.35
C GLN A 201 5.60 -28.71 6.99
N TRP A 202 5.80 -27.84 6.00
CA TRP A 202 5.25 -27.94 4.65
C TRP A 202 6.39 -28.00 3.63
N LYS A 203 6.34 -28.94 2.69
CA LYS A 203 7.29 -29.10 1.59
C LYS A 203 6.59 -29.03 0.25
N PRO A 204 7.13 -28.32 -0.75
CA PRO A 204 6.70 -28.40 -2.14
C PRO A 204 6.52 -29.85 -2.61
N ILE A 205 5.37 -30.16 -3.23
CA ILE A 205 5.10 -31.50 -3.79
C ILE A 205 5.81 -31.68 -5.12
N VAL A 206 5.91 -30.58 -5.87
CA VAL A 206 6.52 -30.47 -7.20
C VAL A 206 7.35 -29.20 -7.25
N ASP A 207 8.41 -29.21 -8.05
CA ASP A 207 9.32 -28.06 -8.23
C ASP A 207 8.71 -26.92 -9.09
N TYR A 208 7.50 -27.10 -9.63
CA TYR A 208 6.78 -26.11 -10.43
C TYR A 208 5.51 -25.61 -9.73
N ASN A 209 5.08 -24.38 -10.07
CA ASN A 209 3.84 -23.82 -9.52
C ASN A 209 2.63 -24.46 -10.18
N LYS A 210 1.57 -24.70 -9.40
CA LYS A 210 0.28 -25.17 -9.91
C LYS A 210 -0.36 -24.09 -10.79
N ILE A 211 -0.17 -22.82 -10.43
CA ILE A 211 -0.50 -21.64 -11.24
C ILE A 211 0.66 -20.66 -11.08
N GLU A 212 1.26 -20.24 -12.19
CA GLU A 212 2.29 -19.19 -12.16
C GLU A 212 1.66 -17.83 -11.87
N PRO A 213 2.22 -17.04 -10.94
CA PRO A 213 1.78 -15.67 -10.72
C PRO A 213 2.06 -14.83 -11.97
N LYS A 214 1.12 -13.95 -12.32
CA LYS A 214 1.29 -12.96 -13.39
C LYS A 214 1.36 -11.59 -12.75
N ASP A 215 2.48 -10.91 -12.93
CA ASP A 215 2.65 -9.55 -12.43
C ASP A 215 1.67 -8.58 -13.10
N GLY A 216 1.28 -7.55 -12.36
CA GLY A 216 0.41 -6.51 -12.88
C GLY A 216 1.10 -5.60 -13.89
N LEU A 217 0.29 -4.95 -14.70
CA LEU A 217 0.75 -3.98 -15.69
C LEU A 217 1.11 -2.66 -15.02
N ASP A 218 2.12 -1.99 -15.57
CA ASP A 218 2.53 -0.66 -15.16
C ASP A 218 1.57 0.40 -15.73
N VAL A 219 1.39 1.49 -14.97
CA VAL A 219 0.56 2.64 -15.37
C VAL A 219 1.46 3.86 -15.51
N TYR A 220 1.45 4.47 -16.69
CA TYR A 220 2.09 5.76 -16.92
C TYR A 220 1.05 6.87 -16.76
N THR A 221 1.39 7.86 -15.94
CA THR A 221 0.54 9.02 -15.65
C THR A 221 1.06 10.24 -16.39
N THR A 222 0.21 11.27 -16.47
CA THR A 222 0.59 12.58 -17.01
C THR A 222 1.25 13.48 -15.96
N ILE A 223 1.33 13.03 -14.71
CA ILE A 223 1.87 13.78 -13.58
C ILE A 223 3.37 14.00 -13.81
N ASP A 224 3.81 15.24 -13.65
CA ASP A 224 5.21 15.62 -13.60
C ASP A 224 5.61 15.79 -12.13
N VAL A 225 6.65 15.05 -11.70
CA VAL A 225 7.12 15.04 -10.31
C VAL A 225 7.55 16.43 -9.84
N ASN A 226 8.19 17.22 -10.71
CA ASN A 226 8.71 18.54 -10.35
C ASN A 226 7.56 19.54 -10.20
N ILE A 227 6.61 19.54 -11.16
CA ILE A 227 5.43 20.41 -11.09
C ILE A 227 4.57 20.02 -9.87
N GLN A 228 4.43 18.72 -9.60
CA GLN A 228 3.70 18.20 -8.45
C GLN A 228 4.32 18.66 -7.12
N ASP A 229 5.64 18.58 -6.99
CA ASP A 229 6.36 19.00 -5.79
C ASP A 229 6.20 20.51 -5.54
N ILE A 230 6.35 21.33 -6.58
CA ILE A 230 6.16 22.78 -6.52
C ILE A 230 4.72 23.13 -6.13
N ALA A 231 3.73 22.52 -6.79
CA ALA A 231 2.31 22.75 -6.51
C ALA A 231 1.95 22.37 -5.07
N HIS A 232 2.48 21.24 -4.58
CA HIS A 232 2.27 20.78 -3.21
C HIS A 232 2.81 21.76 -2.19
N HIS A 233 4.08 22.16 -2.30
CA HIS A 233 4.71 23.08 -1.34
C HIS A 233 4.13 24.50 -1.41
N ALA A 234 3.77 24.97 -2.61
CA ALA A 234 3.10 26.26 -2.77
C ALA A 234 1.73 26.27 -2.06
N LEU A 235 0.92 25.22 -2.24
CA LEU A 235 -0.36 25.08 -1.55
C LEU A 235 -0.15 24.97 -0.03
N LEU A 236 0.74 24.08 0.41
CA LEU A 236 1.04 23.87 1.83
C LEU A 236 1.41 25.18 2.52
N LYS A 237 2.31 25.96 1.94
CA LYS A 237 2.74 27.26 2.47
C LYS A 237 1.57 28.22 2.67
N GLN A 238 0.63 28.29 1.72
CA GLN A 238 -0.53 29.16 1.83
C GLN A 238 -1.51 28.66 2.89
N LEU A 239 -1.76 27.36 2.95
CA LEU A 239 -2.65 26.79 3.97
C LEU A 239 -2.08 26.97 5.38
N GLU A 240 -0.78 26.79 5.57
CA GLU A 240 -0.11 27.06 6.85
C GLU A 240 -0.21 28.54 7.23
N TYR A 241 0.01 29.46 6.28
CA TYR A 241 -0.08 30.90 6.54
C TYR A 241 -1.48 31.36 6.94
N TYR A 242 -2.52 30.87 6.26
CA TYR A 242 -3.91 31.23 6.55
C TYR A 242 -4.59 30.34 7.56
N GLU A 243 -3.90 29.30 8.05
CA GLU A 243 -4.49 28.29 8.94
C GLU A 243 -5.77 27.63 8.38
N ALA A 244 -5.87 27.54 7.05
CA ALA A 244 -7.06 27.12 6.34
C ALA A 244 -7.39 25.63 6.58
N GLU A 245 -8.67 25.28 6.56
CA GLU A 245 -9.10 23.90 6.80
C GLU A 245 -8.62 22.94 5.71
N HIS A 246 -8.69 23.36 4.45
CA HIS A 246 -8.22 22.57 3.31
C HIS A 246 -8.03 23.45 2.07
N GLY A 247 -7.41 22.88 1.04
CA GLY A 247 -7.32 23.47 -0.29
C GLY A 247 -6.86 22.46 -1.33
N CYS A 248 -6.97 22.83 -2.60
CA CYS A 248 -6.45 22.04 -3.71
C CYS A 248 -5.83 22.92 -4.79
N VAL A 249 -4.96 22.31 -5.58
CA VAL A 249 -4.35 22.90 -6.77
C VAL A 249 -4.35 21.84 -7.87
N VAL A 250 -4.78 22.23 -9.07
CA VAL A 250 -4.68 21.43 -10.29
C VAL A 250 -3.89 22.24 -11.31
N VAL A 251 -2.87 21.61 -11.90
CA VAL A 251 -2.09 22.16 -13.00
C VAL A 251 -2.33 21.28 -14.22
N MET A 252 -2.87 21.88 -15.27
CA MET A 252 -3.23 21.21 -16.51
C MET A 252 -2.50 21.87 -17.67
N GLU A 253 -2.00 21.06 -18.58
CA GLU A 253 -1.51 21.53 -19.87
C GLU A 253 -2.69 21.83 -20.80
N VAL A 254 -2.75 23.05 -21.33
CA VAL A 254 -3.93 23.54 -22.06
C VAL A 254 -4.10 22.83 -23.41
N GLU A 255 -3.01 22.59 -24.13
CA GLU A 255 -3.05 22.00 -25.48
C GLU A 255 -3.55 20.55 -25.46
N THR A 256 -3.10 19.76 -24.48
CA THR A 256 -3.37 18.32 -24.41
C THR A 256 -4.45 17.95 -23.39
N GLY A 257 -4.79 18.85 -22.47
CA GLY A 257 -5.67 18.58 -21.33
C GLY A 257 -5.02 17.68 -20.26
N GLU A 258 -3.72 17.40 -20.37
CA GLU A 258 -3.02 16.52 -19.45
C GLU A 258 -2.84 17.17 -18.08
N ILE A 259 -3.18 16.44 -17.01
CA ILE A 259 -2.96 16.90 -15.64
C ILE A 259 -1.50 16.67 -15.27
N ARG A 260 -0.74 17.77 -15.14
CA ARG A 260 0.68 17.76 -14.74
C ARG A 260 0.87 17.70 -13.23
N ALA A 261 -0.05 18.28 -12.47
CA ALA A 261 -0.06 18.17 -11.01
C ALA A 261 -1.47 18.27 -10.44
N ILE A 262 -1.70 17.56 -9.34
CA ILE A 262 -2.92 17.64 -8.55
C ILE A 262 -2.58 17.41 -7.07
N SER A 263 -2.71 18.45 -6.26
CA SER A 263 -2.39 18.44 -4.83
C SER A 263 -3.63 18.78 -4.02
N ASN A 264 -3.88 18.03 -2.97
CA ASN A 264 -5.05 18.21 -2.11
C ASN A 264 -4.61 18.10 -0.66
N LEU A 265 -4.80 19.16 0.13
CA LEU A 265 -4.32 19.19 1.51
C LEU A 265 -5.45 19.58 2.45
N GLY A 266 -5.58 18.85 3.54
CA GLY A 266 -6.48 19.16 4.66
C GLY A 266 -5.72 19.22 5.97
N ARG A 267 -6.17 20.12 6.85
CA ARG A 267 -5.61 20.33 8.18
C ARG A 267 -6.01 19.19 9.13
N THR A 268 -5.08 18.76 9.97
CA THR A 268 -5.32 17.82 11.07
C THR A 268 -5.68 18.57 12.35
N GLU A 269 -6.19 17.85 13.34
CA GLU A 269 -6.37 18.36 14.71
C GLU A 269 -5.08 18.90 15.34
N LYS A 270 -3.91 18.44 14.87
CA LYS A 270 -2.59 18.89 15.35
C LYS A 270 -2.07 20.12 14.58
N GLY A 271 -2.86 20.66 13.65
CA GLY A 271 -2.49 21.81 12.83
C GLY A 271 -1.56 21.49 11.65
N THR A 272 -1.18 20.23 11.43
CA THR A 272 -0.39 19.79 10.26
C THR A 272 -1.28 19.46 9.07
N TYR A 273 -0.73 19.38 7.86
CA TYR A 273 -1.48 19.10 6.63
C TYR A 273 -1.18 17.72 6.04
N TYR A 274 -2.18 17.12 5.41
CA TYR A 274 -2.05 15.84 4.70
C TYR A 274 -3.09 15.67 3.58
N GLU A 275 -2.82 14.74 2.68
CA GLU A 275 -3.71 14.35 1.58
C GLU A 275 -4.87 13.46 2.08
N ARG A 276 -5.99 14.09 2.47
CA ARG A 276 -7.19 13.41 3.02
C ARG A 276 -8.20 13.01 1.95
N LEU A 277 -8.74 14.00 1.25
CA LEU A 277 -9.71 13.89 0.18
C LEU A 277 -9.11 14.52 -1.07
N ASN A 278 -9.46 14.00 -2.25
CA ASN A 278 -9.16 14.71 -3.48
C ASN A 278 -10.23 15.80 -3.67
N TYR A 279 -10.05 16.95 -3.03
CA TYR A 279 -11.01 18.06 -3.04
C TYR A 279 -11.28 18.59 -4.45
N ALA A 280 -10.30 18.52 -5.36
CA ALA A 280 -10.47 18.93 -6.75
C ALA A 280 -11.52 18.11 -7.52
N VAL A 281 -11.89 16.92 -7.05
CA VAL A 281 -12.86 16.02 -7.71
C VAL A 281 -14.02 15.63 -6.79
N GLY A 282 -13.74 15.43 -5.51
CA GLY A 282 -14.67 14.87 -4.53
C GLY A 282 -15.53 15.91 -3.83
N GLU A 283 -15.29 17.20 -4.04
CA GLU A 283 -16.05 18.28 -3.43
C GLU A 283 -16.53 19.27 -4.49
N SER A 284 -17.74 19.80 -4.29
CA SER A 284 -18.31 20.85 -5.14
C SER A 284 -18.22 22.18 -4.42
N HIS A 285 -17.68 23.19 -5.09
CA HIS A 285 -17.61 24.56 -4.58
C HIS A 285 -18.31 25.52 -5.53
N GLU A 286 -18.86 26.58 -4.97
CA GLU A 286 -19.37 27.69 -5.77
C GLU A 286 -18.18 28.42 -6.43
N PRO A 287 -18.09 28.49 -7.77
CA PRO A 287 -16.91 29.02 -8.46
C PRO A 287 -16.74 30.54 -8.29
N GLY A 288 -17.78 31.24 -7.82
CA GLY A 288 -17.76 32.68 -7.60
C GLY A 288 -17.34 33.46 -8.86
N SER A 289 -16.45 34.43 -8.70
CA SER A 289 -16.02 35.30 -9.80
C SER A 289 -15.24 34.57 -10.91
N THR A 290 -14.72 33.36 -10.67
CA THR A 290 -14.01 32.60 -11.71
C THR A 290 -14.95 32.19 -12.86
N PHE A 291 -16.25 32.02 -12.57
CA PHE A 291 -17.26 31.68 -13.58
C PHE A 291 -17.65 32.84 -14.49
N LYS A 292 -17.32 34.09 -14.13
CA LYS A 292 -17.64 35.28 -14.96
C LYS A 292 -17.02 35.19 -16.35
N VAL A 293 -15.90 34.49 -16.51
CA VAL A 293 -15.26 34.25 -17.82
C VAL A 293 -16.20 33.48 -18.76
N MET A 294 -16.90 32.46 -18.24
CA MET A 294 -17.86 31.69 -19.04
C MET A 294 -19.08 32.53 -19.44
N ALA A 295 -19.57 33.37 -18.54
CA ALA A 295 -20.66 34.30 -18.83
C ALA A 295 -20.26 35.34 -19.89
N LEU A 296 -19.03 35.86 -19.83
CA LEU A 296 -18.50 36.77 -20.83
C LEU A 296 -18.33 36.08 -22.19
N MET A 297 -17.78 34.86 -22.20
CA MET A 297 -17.64 34.06 -23.42
C MET A 297 -18.99 33.84 -24.12
N ALA A 298 -20.04 33.47 -23.36
CA ALA A 298 -21.38 33.34 -23.91
C ALA A 298 -21.93 34.66 -24.47
N ALA A 299 -21.70 35.78 -23.77
CA ALA A 299 -22.17 37.08 -24.22
C ALA A 299 -21.49 37.56 -25.51
N LEU A 300 -20.20 37.26 -25.68
CA LEU A 300 -19.44 37.54 -26.91
C LEU A 300 -19.88 36.62 -28.06
N GLU A 301 -20.08 35.33 -27.79
CA GLU A 301 -20.53 34.34 -28.79
C GLU A 301 -21.94 34.65 -29.32
N ASP A 302 -22.86 35.01 -28.41
CA ASP A 302 -24.22 35.44 -28.74
C ASP A 302 -24.27 36.86 -29.35
N LYS A 303 -23.13 37.55 -29.43
CA LYS A 303 -22.97 38.90 -29.98
C LYS A 303 -23.86 39.95 -29.30
N VAL A 304 -24.22 39.74 -28.03
CA VAL A 304 -24.98 40.72 -27.24
C VAL A 304 -24.09 41.83 -26.69
N VAL A 305 -22.77 41.60 -26.65
CA VAL A 305 -21.72 42.58 -26.32
C VAL A 305 -20.50 42.34 -27.22
N ASP A 306 -19.64 43.34 -27.33
CA ASP A 306 -18.31 43.26 -27.95
C ASP A 306 -17.23 43.86 -27.04
N THR A 307 -15.96 43.84 -27.48
CA THR A 307 -14.83 44.40 -26.72
C THR A 307 -14.83 45.94 -26.66
N ALA A 308 -15.67 46.61 -27.44
CA ALA A 308 -15.85 48.06 -27.39
C ALA A 308 -16.96 48.48 -26.40
N THR A 309 -17.82 47.54 -26.02
CA THR A 309 -18.99 47.78 -25.17
C THR A 309 -18.56 48.23 -23.78
N ILE A 310 -19.10 49.39 -23.35
CA ILE A 310 -18.87 49.97 -22.03
C ILE A 310 -20.10 49.73 -21.17
N VAL A 311 -19.89 49.19 -19.97
CA VAL A 311 -20.96 48.99 -18.98
C VAL A 311 -20.75 49.92 -17.80
N ASP A 312 -21.74 50.76 -17.54
CA ASP A 312 -21.79 51.62 -16.36
C ASP A 312 -22.18 50.78 -15.11
N THR A 313 -21.23 50.59 -14.19
CA THR A 313 -21.46 49.90 -12.91
C THR A 313 -22.10 50.81 -11.84
N LYS A 314 -22.38 52.08 -12.19
CA LYS A 314 -22.95 53.10 -11.31
C LYS A 314 -22.11 53.24 -10.04
N LYS A 315 -22.75 53.15 -8.87
CA LYS A 315 -22.11 53.22 -7.56
C LYS A 315 -21.76 51.83 -6.99
N GLY A 316 -21.58 50.82 -7.86
CA GLY A 316 -21.29 49.45 -7.43
C GLY A 316 -22.50 48.71 -6.82
N VAL A 317 -23.72 49.20 -7.08
CA VAL A 317 -24.97 48.55 -6.61
C VAL A 317 -26.01 48.56 -7.73
N LYS A 318 -26.57 47.39 -8.01
CA LYS A 318 -27.67 47.21 -8.97
C LYS A 318 -28.81 46.42 -8.33
N THR A 319 -30.01 47.00 -8.31
CA THR A 319 -31.22 46.30 -7.88
C THR A 319 -31.78 45.49 -9.05
N PHE A 320 -31.95 44.19 -8.86
CA PHE A 320 -32.61 43.29 -9.80
C PHE A 320 -33.85 42.69 -9.12
N TYR A 321 -35.04 43.06 -9.61
CA TYR A 321 -36.32 42.82 -8.94
C TYR A 321 -36.31 43.29 -7.47
N ARG A 322 -36.34 42.37 -6.51
CA ARG A 322 -36.35 42.64 -5.06
C ARG A 322 -34.99 42.40 -4.39
N ARG A 323 -33.93 42.10 -5.15
CA ARG A 323 -32.59 41.80 -4.62
C ARG A 323 -31.57 42.83 -5.08
N LYS A 324 -30.60 43.14 -4.24
CA LYS A 324 -29.47 44.03 -4.55
C LYS A 324 -28.24 43.19 -4.88
N ILE A 325 -27.56 43.55 -5.95
CA ILE A 325 -26.25 43.02 -6.36
C ILE A 325 -25.23 44.10 -6.03
N TYR A 326 -24.10 43.69 -5.43
CA TYR A 326 -23.06 44.59 -4.96
C TYR A 326 -21.72 44.23 -5.60
N ASP A 327 -20.94 45.24 -5.94
CA ASP A 327 -19.54 45.10 -6.30
C ASP A 327 -18.65 45.29 -5.06
N SER A 328 -17.48 44.63 -5.06
CA SER A 328 -16.52 44.77 -3.96
C SER A 328 -15.86 46.15 -3.90
N HIS A 329 -15.85 46.89 -5.01
CA HIS A 329 -15.31 48.25 -5.11
C HIS A 329 -16.36 49.18 -5.71
N HIS A 330 -16.51 50.37 -5.16
CA HIS A 330 -17.53 51.34 -5.58
C HIS A 330 -16.98 52.27 -6.65
N GLY A 331 -17.67 52.36 -7.80
CA GLY A 331 -17.45 53.38 -8.82
C GLY A 331 -16.36 53.07 -9.84
N ALA A 332 -16.72 52.39 -10.94
CA ALA A 332 -15.86 52.28 -12.13
C ALA A 332 -16.68 52.05 -13.41
N MET A 333 -16.24 52.60 -14.54
CA MET A 333 -16.67 52.08 -15.84
C MET A 333 -15.84 50.84 -16.16
N VAL A 334 -16.49 49.76 -16.61
CA VAL A 334 -15.79 48.52 -16.98
C VAL A 334 -15.97 48.29 -18.48
N LYS A 335 -14.85 48.02 -19.14
CA LYS A 335 -14.78 47.63 -20.55
C LYS A 335 -14.46 46.15 -20.64
N PHE A 336 -15.13 45.43 -21.53
CA PHE A 336 -14.81 44.04 -21.83
C PHE A 336 -13.51 44.02 -22.67
N LEU A 337 -12.43 43.41 -22.16
CA LEU A 337 -11.15 43.33 -22.86
C LEU A 337 -11.21 42.38 -24.05
#